data_AF-A0A3Q7T566-F1
#
_entry.id   AF-A0A3Q7T566-F1
#
_cell.length_a   1.000
_cell.length_b   1.000
_cell.length_c   1.000
_cell.angle_alpha   90.00
_cell.angle_beta   90.00
_cell.angle_gamma   90.00
#
_symmetry.space_group_name_H-M   'P 1'
#
loop_
_entity.id
_entity.type
_entity.pdbx_description
1 polymer ?
#
loop_
_entity_poly.entity_id
_entity_poly.type
_entity_poly.pdbx_seq_one_letter_code
_entity_poly.pdbx_strand_id
1 'polypeptide(L)'
;MVRMLVRVPIARSGCWFTVRVHSVGARCWCAVSVVVHGVVLVCCARCWCWVRKSGHGHRHRHELRPVLRRPARSGLQSIILPVHNAERWLHECLRSVLQQDFAGPMELSVFNDASKDQSLRILEEWKVKLEDSGIPVVIGGHESPYPRGVGYSKNQAIAQSSGSYLCFLDSDDVMMPQRVRLQLDAATRHPTSIIGCQVRREPPDSTERYTRWINQLAPEQLLTQVFTSHGPTVVMPTWFCSRTWFSHVGPFDEGGQGVPEDLLLFYNHLRKGGGVVRVDRSLVLYRYHPDAATHSVLETTIWTHRVRFLEERVLPHWAAFTIWNAGRQGRRLYRSLSAGARRKPGPWELGAVGAGPHPAPLSPQETPKPRVPILHFRAARPPFVICVKLDLTGGEFEANLRSLNLREGRDFLHFS
;
A
#
# COMPACT_ATOMS: atom_id res chain seq x y z
N MET A 1 -23.70 42.69 26.80
CA MET A 1 -24.17 42.72 25.41
C MET A 1 -23.27 43.70 24.64
N VAL A 2 -22.19 43.23 24.01
CA VAL A 2 -21.27 44.08 23.24
C VAL A 2 -21.47 43.77 21.77
N ARG A 3 -21.93 44.76 20.98
CA ARG A 3 -22.07 44.63 19.52
C ARG A 3 -20.75 45.05 18.89
N MET A 4 -20.02 44.10 18.31
CA MET A 4 -18.85 44.40 17.48
C MET A 4 -19.24 44.14 16.02
N LEU A 5 -19.30 45.20 15.21
CA LEU A 5 -19.50 45.11 13.76
C LEU A 5 -18.12 45.02 13.11
N VAL A 6 -17.83 43.93 12.41
CA VAL A 6 -16.64 43.82 11.57
C VAL A 6 -17.09 43.81 10.11
N ARG A 7 -16.68 44.81 9.33
CA ARG A 7 -16.90 44.89 7.88
C ARG A 7 -15.66 44.33 7.18
N VAL A 8 -15.85 43.36 6.29
CA VAL A 8 -14.79 42.83 5.42
C VAL A 8 -15.25 42.97 3.97
N PRO A 9 -14.50 43.65 3.09
CA PRO A 9 -14.85 43.77 1.68
C PRO A 9 -14.28 42.59 0.88
N ILE A 10 -15.07 42.03 -0.05
CA ILE A 10 -14.57 41.17 -1.13
C ILE A 10 -15.05 41.74 -2.46
N ALA A 11 -14.10 41.88 -3.38
CA ALA A 11 -14.31 42.41 -4.71
C ALA A 11 -15.17 41.46 -5.57
N ARG A 12 -16.10 42.06 -6.33
CA ARG A 12 -16.98 41.44 -7.35
C ARG A 12 -18.12 40.56 -6.83
N SER A 13 -19.03 41.17 -6.09
CA SER A 13 -20.50 41.03 -6.18
C SER A 13 -21.07 41.66 -4.92
N GLY A 14 -22.03 42.59 -5.05
CA GLY A 14 -22.53 43.44 -3.95
C GLY A 14 -23.36 42.72 -2.88
N CYS A 15 -22.87 41.62 -2.32
CA CYS A 15 -23.48 40.93 -1.18
C CYS A 15 -22.88 41.40 0.15
N TRP A 16 -23.74 41.81 1.07
CA TRP A 16 -23.38 42.21 2.43
C TRP A 16 -23.68 41.07 3.40
N PHE A 17 -22.77 40.78 4.33
CA PHE A 17 -22.98 39.77 5.37
C PHE A 17 -23.23 40.42 6.73
N THR A 18 -24.15 39.85 7.51
CA THR A 18 -24.37 40.22 8.92
C THR A 18 -24.11 39.00 9.78
N VAL A 19 -23.08 39.03 10.63
CA VAL A 19 -22.75 37.94 11.56
C VAL A 19 -23.38 38.25 12.92
N ARG A 20 -24.24 37.36 13.43
CA ARG A 20 -24.73 37.41 14.82
C ARG A 20 -24.09 36.27 15.61
N VAL A 21 -23.38 36.61 16.67
CA VAL A 21 -22.90 35.66 17.68
C VAL A 21 -23.89 35.66 18.84
N HIS A 22 -24.36 34.49 19.30
CA HIS A 22 -25.13 34.36 20.54
C HIS A 22 -24.35 33.45 21.49
N SER A 23 -24.16 33.89 22.74
CA SER A 23 -23.55 33.07 23.79
C SER A 23 -24.65 32.49 24.69
N VAL A 24 -24.73 31.17 24.78
CA VAL A 24 -25.48 30.48 25.84
C VAL A 24 -24.54 29.41 26.42
N GLY A 25 -24.14 29.57 27.68
CA GLY A 25 -23.53 28.55 28.56
C GLY A 25 -22.32 27.76 28.04
N ALA A 26 -21.12 28.07 28.57
CA ALA A 26 -19.88 27.27 28.68
C ALA A 26 -19.39 26.36 27.53
N ARG A 27 -19.97 26.40 26.33
CA ARG A 27 -19.41 25.79 25.10
C ARG A 27 -19.62 26.78 23.95
N CYS A 28 -18.55 27.29 23.37
CA CYS A 28 -18.63 28.17 22.19
C CYS A 28 -19.04 27.34 20.96
N TRP A 29 -20.14 27.73 20.30
CA TRP A 29 -20.54 27.23 18.98
C TRP A 29 -20.52 28.40 18.00
N CYS A 30 -19.71 28.31 16.95
CA CYS A 30 -19.77 29.25 15.82
C CYS A 30 -20.79 28.74 14.81
N ALA A 31 -21.97 29.34 14.76
CA ALA A 31 -22.92 29.15 13.67
C ALA A 31 -22.80 30.33 12.69
N VAL A 32 -22.51 30.03 11.42
CA VAL A 32 -22.57 31.02 10.33
C VAL A 32 -23.85 30.77 9.57
N SER A 33 -24.76 31.74 9.59
CA SER A 33 -25.99 31.71 8.80
C SER A 33 -25.78 32.53 7.53
N VAL A 34 -26.01 31.91 6.37
CA VAL A 34 -25.99 32.60 5.07
C VAL A 34 -27.40 32.55 4.50
N VAL A 35 -27.93 33.71 4.11
CA VAL A 35 -29.23 33.82 3.44
C VAL A 35 -28.97 34.17 1.98
N VAL A 36 -29.35 33.28 1.07
CA VAL A 36 -29.33 33.52 -0.38
C VAL A 36 -30.68 33.12 -0.94
N HIS A 37 -31.36 34.04 -1.63
CA HIS A 37 -32.66 33.82 -2.29
C HIS A 37 -33.73 33.16 -1.40
N GLY A 38 -33.91 33.67 -0.17
CA GLY A 38 -34.97 33.22 0.73
C GLY A 38 -34.73 31.85 1.40
N VAL A 39 -33.56 31.24 1.22
CA VAL A 39 -33.16 29.99 1.88
C VAL A 39 -32.19 30.31 3.02
N VAL A 40 -32.50 29.85 4.23
CA VAL A 40 -31.62 29.94 5.40
C VAL A 40 -30.75 28.68 5.46
N LEU A 41 -29.45 28.80 5.22
CA LEU A 41 -28.49 27.72 5.42
C LEU A 41 -27.85 27.86 6.80
N VAL A 42 -28.12 26.88 7.67
CA VAL A 42 -27.44 26.73 8.96
C VAL A 42 -26.41 25.61 8.82
N CYS A 43 -25.13 25.95 8.88
CA CYS A 43 -24.06 24.96 8.82
C CYS A 43 -23.68 24.54 10.23
N CYS A 44 -24.02 23.30 10.62
CA CYS A 44 -23.57 22.68 11.86
C CYS A 44 -22.51 21.63 11.54
N ALA A 45 -21.37 21.67 12.23
CA ALA A 45 -20.25 20.76 12.00
C ALA A 45 -20.51 19.36 12.59
N ARG A 46 -21.47 18.62 12.02
CA ARG A 46 -21.56 17.14 12.00
C ARG A 46 -22.89 16.72 11.35
N CYS A 47 -22.83 15.75 10.44
CA CYS A 47 -23.92 15.08 9.72
C CYS A 47 -24.58 15.90 8.58
N TRP A 48 -24.28 15.49 7.35
CA TRP A 48 -25.13 15.79 6.19
C TRP A 48 -26.36 14.85 6.21
N CYS A 49 -27.52 15.39 6.56
CA CYS A 49 -28.82 14.81 6.22
C CYS A 49 -29.49 15.73 5.19
N TRP A 50 -29.82 15.19 4.02
CA TRP A 50 -30.62 15.89 3.01
C TRP A 50 -32.10 15.54 3.20
N VAL A 51 -32.93 16.57 3.38
CA VAL A 51 -34.40 16.47 3.33
C VAL A 51 -34.86 16.72 1.88
N ARG A 52 -35.76 15.85 1.40
CA ARG A 52 -36.32 15.77 0.04
C ARG A 52 -37.13 17.01 -0.37
N LYS A 53 -37.10 17.34 -1.67
CA LYS A 53 -38.27 17.88 -2.40
C LYS A 53 -38.48 17.10 -3.71
N SER A 54 -39.75 16.84 -3.99
CA SER A 54 -40.34 15.99 -5.01
C SER A 54 -40.13 16.51 -6.43
N GLY A 55 -39.82 15.62 -7.38
CA GLY A 55 -39.82 15.90 -8.82
C GLY A 55 -39.53 14.63 -9.61
N HIS A 56 -40.45 14.23 -10.47
CA HIS A 56 -40.37 13.06 -11.35
C HIS A 56 -39.18 13.14 -12.32
N GLY A 57 -38.42 12.06 -12.40
CA GLY A 57 -37.33 11.88 -13.36
C GLY A 57 -36.58 10.60 -13.04
N HIS A 58 -36.92 9.49 -13.71
CA HIS A 58 -36.20 8.23 -13.62
C HIS A 58 -34.78 8.39 -14.18
N ARG A 59 -33.82 8.61 -13.28
CA ARG A 59 -32.42 8.23 -13.48
C ARG A 59 -32.09 7.21 -12.42
N HIS A 60 -31.77 5.98 -12.83
CA HIS A 60 -31.21 4.97 -11.94
C HIS A 60 -29.85 5.46 -11.44
N ARG A 61 -29.86 6.07 -10.25
CA ARG A 61 -28.67 6.33 -9.46
C ARG A 61 -28.50 5.09 -8.58
N HIS A 62 -27.45 4.32 -8.82
CA HIS A 62 -27.02 3.28 -7.89
C HIS A 62 -26.61 3.95 -6.58
N GLU A 63 -27.52 3.99 -5.61
CA GLU A 63 -27.16 4.27 -4.22
C GLU A 63 -26.38 3.05 -3.72
N LEU A 64 -25.06 3.20 -3.60
CA LEU A 64 -24.23 2.28 -2.84
C LEU A 64 -24.76 2.28 -1.40
N ARG A 65 -25.39 1.18 -0.98
CA ARG A 65 -25.73 1.00 0.44
C ARG A 65 -24.43 1.08 1.24
N PRO A 66 -24.30 2.02 2.20
CA PRO A 66 -23.10 2.08 3.01
C PRO A 66 -23.00 0.78 3.82
N VAL A 67 -21.91 0.03 3.65
CA VAL A 67 -21.62 -1.11 4.51
C VAL A 67 -21.45 -0.57 5.93
N LEU A 68 -22.38 -0.95 6.81
CA LEU A 68 -22.35 -0.58 8.22
C LEU A 68 -21.09 -1.18 8.86
N ARG A 69 -20.14 -0.32 9.22
CA ARG A 69 -18.89 -0.72 9.88
C ARG A 69 -19.21 -1.32 11.24
N ARG A 70 -18.77 -2.55 11.51
CA ARG A 70 -18.92 -3.18 12.82
C ARG A 70 -17.90 -2.60 13.81
N PRO A 71 -18.29 -2.36 15.09
CA PRO A 71 -17.35 -1.91 16.11
C PRO A 71 -16.30 -2.99 16.41
N ALA A 72 -15.08 -2.57 16.74
CA ALA A 72 -13.99 -3.47 17.05
C ALA A 72 -14.23 -4.22 18.37
N ARG A 73 -13.96 -5.52 18.40
CA ARG A 73 -13.99 -6.39 19.58
C ARG A 73 -12.57 -6.65 20.07
N SER A 74 -12.32 -6.39 21.35
CA SER A 74 -11.02 -6.65 21.98
C SER A 74 -10.64 -8.13 21.86
N GLY A 75 -9.38 -8.41 21.53
CA GLY A 75 -8.86 -9.78 21.49
C GLY A 75 -9.28 -10.64 20.30
N LEU A 76 -10.19 -10.19 19.42
CA LEU A 76 -10.62 -10.90 18.20
C LEU A 76 -9.70 -10.60 17.00
N GLN A 77 -9.41 -11.60 16.17
CA GLN A 77 -8.62 -11.46 14.92
C GLN A 77 -9.53 -11.66 13.71
N SER A 78 -9.51 -10.73 12.76
CA SER A 78 -10.23 -10.86 11.49
C SER A 78 -9.30 -11.36 10.40
N ILE A 79 -9.59 -12.52 9.84
CA ILE A 79 -8.98 -12.96 8.58
C ILE A 79 -9.76 -12.28 7.44
N ILE A 80 -9.05 -11.52 6.61
CA ILE A 80 -9.60 -10.72 5.51
C ILE A 80 -9.32 -11.45 4.20
N LEU A 81 -10.37 -11.94 3.56
CA LEU A 81 -10.30 -12.79 2.38
C LEU A 81 -11.08 -12.19 1.19
N PRO A 82 -10.42 -11.46 0.28
CA PRO A 82 -11.03 -11.09 -1.00
C PRO A 82 -11.12 -12.32 -1.91
N VAL A 83 -12.23 -12.49 -2.64
CA VAL A 83 -12.44 -13.63 -3.55
C VAL A 83 -12.99 -13.16 -4.89
N HIS A 84 -12.35 -13.57 -5.98
CA HIS A 84 -12.88 -13.50 -7.34
C HIS A 84 -12.37 -14.69 -8.16
N ASN A 85 -13.27 -15.57 -8.59
CA ASN A 85 -12.96 -16.75 -9.41
C ASN A 85 -11.82 -17.63 -8.86
N ALA A 86 -11.97 -18.11 -7.63
CA ALA A 86 -10.94 -18.85 -6.91
C ALA A 86 -11.28 -20.33 -6.66
N GLU A 87 -12.26 -20.91 -7.38
CA GLU A 87 -12.80 -22.25 -7.09
C GLU A 87 -11.70 -23.32 -6.94
N ARG A 88 -10.63 -23.19 -7.75
CA ARG A 88 -9.50 -24.12 -7.79
C ARG A 88 -8.72 -24.20 -6.48
N TRP A 89 -8.58 -23.10 -5.76
CA TRP A 89 -7.70 -22.99 -4.59
C TRP A 89 -8.47 -22.87 -3.27
N LEU A 90 -9.73 -22.46 -3.35
CA LEU A 90 -10.50 -22.00 -2.21
C LEU A 90 -10.69 -23.09 -1.13
N HIS A 91 -10.83 -24.36 -1.52
CA HIS A 91 -10.91 -25.47 -0.55
C HIS A 91 -9.66 -25.58 0.33
N GLU A 92 -8.47 -25.38 -0.24
CA GLU A 92 -7.22 -25.48 0.50
C GLU A 92 -6.95 -24.22 1.32
N CYS A 93 -7.23 -23.04 0.73
CA CYS A 93 -7.19 -21.76 1.44
C CYS A 93 -8.06 -21.81 2.71
N LEU A 94 -9.32 -22.22 2.61
CA LEU A 94 -10.24 -22.28 3.76
C LEU A 94 -9.90 -23.39 4.76
N ARG A 95 -9.39 -24.53 4.29
CA ARG A 95 -8.83 -25.56 5.17
C ARG A 95 -7.70 -25.01 6.04
N SER A 96 -6.85 -24.15 5.46
CA SER A 96 -5.71 -23.57 6.19
C SER A 96 -6.13 -22.56 7.28
N VAL A 97 -7.28 -21.90 7.10
CA VAL A 97 -7.92 -21.08 8.13
C VAL A 97 -8.39 -21.96 9.29
N LEU A 98 -9.05 -23.08 9.00
CA LEU A 98 -9.51 -24.03 10.01
C LEU A 98 -8.36 -24.67 10.81
N GLN A 99 -7.19 -24.84 10.19
CA GLN A 99 -6.03 -25.50 10.77
C GLN A 99 -5.11 -24.60 11.61
N GLN A 100 -5.52 -23.37 11.92
CA GLN A 100 -4.70 -22.48 12.76
C GLN A 100 -4.53 -23.03 14.18
N ASP A 101 -3.31 -22.96 14.72
CA ASP A 101 -2.95 -23.42 16.07
C ASP A 101 -3.27 -22.40 17.17
N PHE A 102 -4.11 -21.42 16.85
CA PHE A 102 -4.37 -20.27 17.70
C PHE A 102 -5.62 -20.49 18.56
N ALA A 103 -5.44 -20.43 19.88
CA ALA A 103 -6.51 -20.70 20.85
C ALA A 103 -7.44 -19.50 21.14
N GLY A 104 -7.11 -18.31 20.64
CA GLY A 104 -7.94 -17.12 20.84
C GLY A 104 -9.08 -16.99 19.82
N PRO A 105 -9.96 -16.00 20.01
CA PRO A 105 -11.11 -15.83 19.12
C PRO A 105 -10.68 -15.28 17.76
N MET A 106 -11.12 -15.93 16.70
CA MET A 106 -10.88 -15.52 15.31
C MET A 106 -12.17 -15.58 14.50
N GLU A 107 -12.28 -14.72 13.49
CA GLU A 107 -13.38 -14.72 12.52
C GLU A 107 -12.81 -14.68 11.09
N LEU A 108 -13.58 -15.20 10.15
CA LEU A 108 -13.29 -15.08 8.72
C LEU A 108 -14.26 -14.09 8.08
N SER A 109 -13.71 -13.07 7.43
CA SER A 109 -14.48 -12.09 6.67
C SER A 109 -14.12 -12.19 5.19
N VAL A 110 -15.07 -12.72 4.44
CA VAL A 110 -14.95 -12.96 3.00
C VAL A 110 -15.72 -11.91 2.22
N PHE A 111 -15.13 -11.39 1.14
CA PHE A 111 -15.88 -10.58 0.19
C PHE A 111 -15.74 -11.15 -1.23
N ASN A 112 -16.85 -11.67 -1.76
CA ASN A 112 -16.96 -12.20 -3.10
C ASN A 112 -17.23 -11.07 -4.11
N ASP A 113 -16.23 -10.73 -4.91
CA ASP A 113 -16.25 -9.63 -5.87
C ASP A 113 -16.74 -10.10 -7.24
N ALA A 114 -18.00 -10.53 -7.30
CA ALA A 114 -18.66 -11.00 -8.53
C ALA A 114 -17.96 -12.20 -9.21
N SER A 115 -17.64 -13.26 -8.45
CA SER A 115 -17.20 -14.54 -9.03
C SER A 115 -18.28 -15.12 -9.95
N LYS A 116 -17.83 -15.77 -11.03
CA LYS A 116 -18.64 -16.45 -12.05
C LYS A 116 -18.51 -17.97 -12.01
N ASP A 117 -17.57 -18.47 -11.22
CA ASP A 117 -17.27 -19.88 -11.01
C ASP A 117 -17.99 -20.42 -9.77
N GLN A 118 -17.62 -21.60 -9.27
CA GLN A 118 -18.24 -22.20 -8.09
C GLN A 118 -17.78 -21.59 -6.74
N SER A 119 -17.02 -20.48 -6.75
CA SER A 119 -16.47 -19.90 -5.52
C SER A 119 -17.53 -19.62 -4.45
N LEU A 120 -18.67 -19.00 -4.83
CA LEU A 120 -19.72 -18.67 -3.85
C LEU A 120 -20.29 -19.92 -3.17
N ARG A 121 -20.55 -20.96 -3.95
CA ARG A 121 -21.05 -22.24 -3.42
C ARG A 121 -20.04 -22.85 -2.44
N ILE A 122 -18.75 -22.85 -2.79
CA ILE A 122 -17.69 -23.37 -1.93
C ILE A 122 -17.62 -22.55 -0.62
N LEU A 123 -17.74 -21.22 -0.69
CA LEU A 123 -17.79 -20.36 0.49
C LEU A 123 -18.95 -20.72 1.43
N GLU A 124 -20.15 -20.94 0.88
CA GLU A 124 -21.34 -21.33 1.65
C GLU A 124 -21.16 -22.70 2.32
N GLU A 125 -20.58 -23.67 1.62
CA GLU A 125 -20.28 -25.00 2.18
C GLU A 125 -19.24 -24.93 3.32
N TRP A 126 -18.21 -24.11 3.16
CA TRP A 126 -17.16 -23.97 4.19
C TRP A 126 -17.57 -23.09 5.36
N LYS A 127 -18.50 -22.15 5.16
CA LYS A 127 -19.06 -21.35 6.23
C LYS A 127 -19.59 -22.25 7.35
N VAL A 128 -20.37 -23.27 7.00
CA VAL A 128 -20.91 -24.23 7.97
C VAL A 128 -19.78 -24.92 8.74
N LYS A 129 -18.78 -25.46 8.03
CA LYS A 129 -17.64 -26.18 8.66
C LYS A 129 -16.81 -25.31 9.60
N LEU A 130 -16.58 -24.06 9.23
CA LEU A 130 -15.83 -23.09 10.04
C LEU A 130 -16.64 -22.66 11.27
N GLU A 131 -17.93 -22.39 11.09
CA GLU A 131 -18.83 -22.02 12.19
C GLU A 131 -19.01 -23.16 13.19
N ASP A 132 -19.13 -24.40 12.73
CA ASP A 132 -19.16 -25.61 13.56
C ASP A 132 -17.87 -25.78 14.39
N SER A 133 -16.75 -25.25 13.87
CA SER A 133 -15.44 -25.25 14.54
C SER A 133 -15.21 -24.00 15.39
N GLY A 134 -16.22 -23.15 15.57
CA GLY A 134 -16.16 -21.95 16.39
C GLY A 134 -15.51 -20.73 15.73
N ILE A 135 -15.36 -20.73 14.39
CA ILE A 135 -14.84 -19.59 13.61
C ILE A 135 -16.02 -18.93 12.88
N PRO A 136 -16.57 -17.81 13.37
CA PRO A 136 -17.66 -17.11 12.69
C PRO A 136 -17.26 -16.65 11.30
N VAL A 137 -18.16 -16.80 10.32
CA VAL A 137 -17.90 -16.41 8.93
C VAL A 137 -18.91 -15.40 8.44
N VAL A 138 -18.42 -14.27 7.91
CA VAL A 138 -19.23 -13.30 7.18
C VAL A 138 -18.84 -13.35 5.71
N ILE A 139 -19.82 -13.62 4.84
CA ILE A 139 -19.66 -13.58 3.39
C ILE A 139 -20.41 -12.36 2.87
N GLY A 140 -19.67 -11.41 2.31
CA GLY A 140 -20.20 -10.24 1.62
C GLY A 140 -20.07 -10.37 0.11
N GLY A 141 -20.77 -9.51 -0.61
CA GLY A 141 -20.69 -9.39 -2.06
C GLY A 141 -21.47 -8.18 -2.55
N HIS A 142 -21.63 -8.06 -3.86
CA HIS A 142 -22.48 -7.04 -4.48
C HIS A 142 -23.17 -7.55 -5.74
N GLU A 143 -24.19 -6.81 -6.18
CA GLU A 143 -25.01 -7.16 -7.35
C GLU A 143 -24.37 -6.80 -8.70
N SER A 144 -23.27 -6.05 -8.73
CA SER A 144 -22.60 -5.74 -10.00
C SER A 144 -22.05 -7.02 -10.64
N PRO A 145 -22.23 -7.22 -11.96
CA PRO A 145 -21.78 -8.43 -12.66
C PRO A 145 -20.27 -8.45 -12.97
N TYR A 146 -19.56 -7.38 -12.62
CA TYR A 146 -18.12 -7.24 -12.85
C TYR A 146 -17.40 -6.99 -11.53
N PRO A 147 -16.19 -7.54 -11.34
CA PRO A 147 -15.38 -7.26 -10.16
C PRO A 147 -15.02 -5.77 -10.09
N ARG A 148 -14.93 -5.24 -8.87
CA ARG A 148 -14.46 -3.88 -8.59
C ARG A 148 -12.98 -3.83 -8.20
N GLY A 149 -12.35 -4.99 -8.05
CA GLY A 149 -10.91 -5.14 -7.85
C GLY A 149 -10.52 -5.41 -6.41
N VAL A 150 -9.31 -5.93 -6.24
CA VAL A 150 -8.80 -6.50 -4.97
C VAL A 150 -8.84 -5.49 -3.82
N GLY A 151 -8.47 -4.21 -4.06
CA GLY A 151 -8.52 -3.16 -3.04
C GLY A 151 -9.92 -2.89 -2.51
N TYR A 152 -10.91 -2.85 -3.42
CA TYR A 152 -12.32 -2.73 -3.04
C TYR A 152 -12.76 -3.94 -2.19
N SER A 153 -12.48 -5.16 -2.64
CA SER A 153 -12.85 -6.38 -1.92
C SER A 153 -12.23 -6.44 -0.50
N LYS A 154 -10.94 -6.09 -0.37
CA LYS A 154 -10.25 -6.00 0.93
C LYS A 154 -10.93 -4.97 1.84
N ASN A 155 -11.25 -3.78 1.32
CA ASN A 155 -11.93 -2.74 2.11
C ASN A 155 -13.32 -3.17 2.59
N GLN A 156 -14.10 -3.85 1.76
CA GLN A 156 -15.42 -4.36 2.15
C GLN A 156 -15.32 -5.47 3.20
N ALA A 157 -14.39 -6.42 3.03
CA ALA A 157 -14.11 -7.47 4.02
C ALA A 157 -13.63 -6.88 5.36
N ILE A 158 -12.85 -5.80 5.34
CA ILE A 158 -12.45 -5.07 6.56
C ILE A 158 -13.66 -4.37 7.19
N ALA A 159 -14.53 -3.73 6.40
CA ALA A 159 -15.66 -2.98 6.91
C ALA A 159 -16.70 -3.86 7.63
N GLN A 160 -16.95 -5.07 7.12
CA GLN A 160 -17.91 -6.01 7.71
C GLN A 160 -17.33 -6.85 8.86
N SER A 161 -16.01 -6.79 9.10
CA SER A 161 -15.33 -7.51 10.18
C SER A 161 -15.21 -6.68 11.46
N SER A 162 -14.94 -7.35 12.58
CA SER A 162 -14.97 -6.79 13.93
C SER A 162 -13.70 -7.05 14.77
N GLY A 163 -12.73 -7.82 14.30
CA GLY A 163 -11.49 -8.11 15.02
C GLY A 163 -10.56 -6.91 15.22
N SER A 164 -9.90 -6.81 16.38
CA SER A 164 -8.94 -5.74 16.68
C SER A 164 -7.67 -5.79 15.83
N TYR A 165 -7.36 -6.95 15.25
CA TYR A 165 -6.28 -7.14 14.30
C TYR A 165 -6.81 -7.67 12.98
N LEU A 166 -6.14 -7.29 11.89
CA LEU A 166 -6.43 -7.70 10.52
C LEU A 166 -5.31 -8.65 10.07
N CYS A 167 -5.69 -9.85 9.65
CA CYS A 167 -4.81 -10.85 9.05
C CYS A 167 -5.22 -11.03 7.59
N PHE A 168 -4.37 -10.63 6.64
CA PHE A 168 -4.71 -10.71 5.23
C PHE A 168 -4.44 -12.11 4.66
N LEU A 169 -5.29 -12.58 3.76
CA LEU A 169 -5.13 -13.86 3.06
C LEU A 169 -5.72 -13.71 1.67
N ASP A 170 -4.97 -14.07 0.63
CA ASP A 170 -5.50 -14.13 -0.74
C ASP A 170 -6.08 -15.54 -0.99
N SER A 171 -7.12 -15.63 -1.83
CA SER A 171 -7.94 -16.84 -2.01
C SER A 171 -7.24 -18.02 -2.68
N ASP A 172 -6.08 -17.76 -3.28
CA ASP A 172 -5.16 -18.68 -3.91
C ASP A 172 -4.03 -19.16 -2.97
N ASP A 173 -3.87 -18.57 -1.79
CA ASP A 173 -2.78 -18.85 -0.86
C ASP A 173 -3.18 -19.76 0.31
N VAL A 174 -2.18 -20.23 1.06
CA VAL A 174 -2.38 -21.09 2.26
C VAL A 174 -1.61 -20.51 3.44
N MET A 175 -2.29 -20.33 4.57
CA MET A 175 -1.64 -19.94 5.82
C MET A 175 -1.12 -21.16 6.58
N MET A 176 0.11 -21.09 7.09
CA MET A 176 0.65 -22.15 7.95
C MET A 176 -0.01 -22.11 9.34
N PRO A 177 -0.11 -23.25 10.06
CA PRO A 177 -0.86 -23.33 11.33
C PRO A 177 -0.46 -22.30 12.38
N GLN A 178 0.82 -21.91 12.45
CA GLN A 178 1.34 -21.00 13.47
C GLN A 178 1.13 -19.51 13.16
N ARG A 179 0.55 -19.18 11.98
CA ARG A 179 0.58 -17.82 11.43
C ARG A 179 -0.06 -16.80 12.35
N VAL A 180 -1.32 -17.02 12.75
CA VAL A 180 -2.09 -16.05 13.55
C VAL A 180 -1.39 -15.78 14.88
N ARG A 181 -0.98 -16.84 15.60
CA ARG A 181 -0.35 -16.72 16.91
C ARG A 181 0.98 -15.96 16.86
N LEU A 182 1.87 -16.30 15.92
CA LEU A 182 3.20 -15.69 15.83
C LEU A 182 3.14 -14.24 15.34
N GLN A 183 2.27 -13.94 14.38
CA GLN A 183 2.12 -12.56 13.91
C GLN A 183 1.38 -11.66 14.90
N LEU A 184 0.42 -12.21 15.67
CA LEU A 184 -0.23 -11.47 16.77
C LEU A 184 0.77 -11.10 17.87
N ASP A 185 1.64 -12.03 18.27
CA ASP A 185 2.69 -11.76 19.26
C ASP A 185 3.63 -10.61 18.82
N ALA A 186 4.01 -10.57 17.53
CA ALA A 186 4.77 -9.45 17.00
C ALA A 186 3.93 -8.15 16.91
N ALA A 187 2.66 -8.23 16.50
CA ALA A 187 1.80 -7.06 16.32
C ALA A 187 1.47 -6.36 17.65
N THR A 188 1.35 -7.11 18.74
CA THR A 188 1.12 -6.54 20.08
C THR A 188 2.33 -5.74 20.59
N ARG A 189 3.55 -6.18 20.26
CA ARG A 189 4.81 -5.47 20.57
C ARG A 189 5.05 -4.27 19.64
N HIS A 190 4.45 -4.27 18.46
CA HIS A 190 4.64 -3.24 17.44
C HIS A 190 3.29 -2.74 16.88
N PRO A 191 2.47 -2.05 17.70
CA PRO A 191 1.07 -1.75 17.37
C PRO A 191 0.88 -0.81 16.15
N THR A 192 1.92 -0.07 15.78
CA THR A 192 1.95 0.84 14.61
C THR A 192 2.70 0.26 13.41
N SER A 193 2.92 -1.06 13.39
CA SER A 193 3.65 -1.74 12.32
C SER A 193 2.77 -2.66 11.49
N ILE A 194 3.18 -2.84 10.23
CA ILE A 194 2.75 -3.99 9.44
C ILE A 194 3.69 -5.14 9.77
N ILE A 195 3.12 -6.26 10.20
CA ILE A 195 3.84 -7.50 10.47
C ILE A 195 3.72 -8.41 9.24
N GLY A 196 4.82 -8.68 8.57
CA GLY A 196 4.91 -9.71 7.54
C GLY A 196 5.47 -11.03 8.07
N CYS A 197 5.72 -11.95 7.16
CA CYS A 197 6.44 -13.19 7.43
C CYS A 197 7.26 -13.60 6.20
N GLN A 198 8.11 -14.62 6.36
CA GLN A 198 8.70 -15.26 5.18
C GLN A 198 7.61 -16.06 4.42
N VAL A 199 7.85 -16.29 3.14
CA VAL A 199 6.95 -17.07 2.28
C VAL A 199 7.66 -18.26 1.64
N ARG A 200 6.89 -19.30 1.32
CA ARG A 200 7.29 -20.35 0.36
C ARG A 200 6.50 -20.15 -0.92
N ARG A 201 7.10 -20.44 -2.07
CA ARG A 201 6.42 -20.36 -3.37
C ARG A 201 5.90 -21.72 -3.79
N GLU A 202 4.77 -21.72 -4.48
CA GLU A 202 4.28 -22.87 -5.24
C GLU A 202 4.03 -22.45 -6.69
N PRO A 203 4.74 -23.03 -7.68
CA PRO A 203 5.87 -23.95 -7.52
C PRO A 203 7.13 -23.25 -6.95
N PRO A 204 8.05 -23.99 -6.29
CA PRO A 204 9.20 -23.41 -5.56
C PRO A 204 10.11 -22.48 -6.38
N ASP A 205 10.30 -22.78 -7.66
CA ASP A 205 11.21 -22.03 -8.54
C ASP A 205 10.58 -20.72 -9.07
N SER A 206 9.30 -20.48 -8.77
CA SER A 206 8.60 -19.26 -9.20
C SER A 206 9.20 -18.03 -8.52
N THR A 207 9.72 -17.09 -9.32
CA THR A 207 10.27 -15.82 -8.83
C THR A 207 11.35 -16.02 -7.75
N GLU A 208 12.18 -17.07 -7.86
CA GLU A 208 13.13 -17.51 -6.83
C GLU A 208 13.99 -16.36 -6.27
N ARG A 209 14.57 -15.52 -7.13
CA ARG A 209 15.39 -14.36 -6.72
C ARG A 209 14.62 -13.37 -5.85
N TYR A 210 13.36 -13.10 -6.18
CA TYR A 210 12.51 -12.22 -5.38
C TYR A 210 12.19 -12.83 -4.02
N THR A 211 11.83 -14.12 -4.00
CA THR A 211 11.52 -14.86 -2.78
C THR A 211 12.72 -14.94 -1.84
N ARG A 212 13.92 -15.20 -2.39
CA ARG A 212 15.17 -15.17 -1.64
C ARG A 212 15.42 -13.80 -1.02
N TRP A 213 15.28 -12.74 -1.82
CA TRP A 213 15.45 -11.36 -1.38
C TRP A 213 14.53 -11.02 -0.21
N ILE A 214 13.20 -11.13 -0.36
CA ILE A 214 12.24 -10.77 0.72
C ILE A 214 12.42 -11.62 2.00
N ASN A 215 12.85 -12.88 1.87
CA ASN A 215 13.03 -13.77 3.02
C ASN A 215 14.36 -13.52 3.77
N GLN A 216 15.36 -12.93 3.11
CA GLN A 216 16.72 -12.75 3.63
C GLN A 216 17.05 -11.31 4.06
N LEU A 217 16.20 -10.32 3.77
CA LEU A 217 16.39 -8.95 4.27
C LEU A 217 16.60 -8.95 5.79
N ALA A 218 17.62 -8.24 6.28
CA ALA A 218 17.75 -7.97 7.70
C ALA A 218 16.61 -7.04 8.20
N PRO A 219 16.26 -7.03 9.50
CA PRO A 219 15.18 -6.20 10.02
C PRO A 219 15.29 -4.72 9.64
N GLU A 220 16.49 -4.14 9.73
CA GLU A 220 16.78 -2.76 9.33
C GLU A 220 16.61 -2.52 7.83
N GLN A 221 16.83 -3.55 7.01
CA GLN A 221 16.71 -3.47 5.56
C GLN A 221 15.26 -3.45 5.07
N LEU A 222 14.30 -3.87 5.92
CA LEU A 222 12.88 -3.79 5.59
C LEU A 222 12.43 -2.35 5.29
N LEU A 223 13.09 -1.34 5.85
CA LEU A 223 12.78 0.08 5.61
C LEU A 223 13.66 0.73 4.55
N THR A 224 14.91 0.28 4.38
CA THR A 224 15.84 0.87 3.40
C THR A 224 15.63 0.29 1.99
N GLN A 225 15.17 -0.95 1.87
CA GLN A 225 15.01 -1.64 0.59
C GLN A 225 13.60 -1.58 -0.01
N VAL A 226 12.78 -0.65 0.48
CA VAL A 226 11.42 -0.38 -0.06
C VAL A 226 11.41 0.06 -1.52
N PHE A 227 12.58 0.40 -2.07
CA PHE A 227 12.77 0.77 -3.47
C PHE A 227 13.48 -0.30 -4.30
N THR A 228 13.82 -1.48 -3.79
CA THR A 228 14.67 -2.43 -4.53
C THR A 228 13.90 -3.28 -5.54
N SER A 229 12.59 -3.48 -5.36
CA SER A 229 11.78 -4.39 -6.20
C SER A 229 10.39 -3.81 -6.51
N HIS A 230 9.53 -4.61 -7.14
CA HIS A 230 8.20 -4.18 -7.61
C HIS A 230 7.10 -4.16 -6.52
N GLY A 231 7.43 -4.48 -5.28
CA GLY A 231 6.47 -4.50 -4.18
C GLY A 231 7.09 -4.16 -2.83
N PRO A 232 6.27 -4.17 -1.77
CA PRO A 232 6.73 -3.96 -0.40
C PRO A 232 7.77 -5.00 0.04
N THR A 233 8.61 -4.63 1.02
CA THR A 233 9.63 -5.51 1.62
C THR A 233 9.04 -6.65 2.46
N VAL A 234 7.78 -6.52 2.85
CA VAL A 234 6.93 -7.61 3.35
C VAL A 234 5.75 -7.77 2.39
N VAL A 235 5.69 -8.89 1.68
CA VAL A 235 4.76 -9.05 0.56
C VAL A 235 3.32 -9.28 1.05
N MET A 236 2.31 -8.69 0.39
CA MET A 236 0.92 -9.15 0.55
C MET A 236 0.81 -10.60 0.03
N PRO A 237 0.02 -11.52 0.60
CA PRO A 237 -0.91 -11.34 1.71
C PRO A 237 -0.33 -11.58 3.09
N THR A 238 0.99 -11.54 3.30
CA THR A 238 1.59 -11.86 4.62
C THR A 238 1.20 -10.90 5.74
N TRP A 239 0.55 -9.79 5.43
CA TRP A 239 0.32 -8.70 6.37
C TRP A 239 -0.59 -9.10 7.54
N PHE A 240 -0.17 -8.67 8.71
CA PHE A 240 -0.93 -8.68 9.95
C PHE A 240 -0.75 -7.33 10.63
N CYS A 241 -1.82 -6.63 10.98
CA CYS A 241 -1.72 -5.30 11.58
C CYS A 241 -2.90 -4.94 12.49
N SER A 242 -2.69 -3.96 13.37
CA SER A 242 -3.78 -3.41 14.21
C SER A 242 -4.85 -2.74 13.34
N ARG A 243 -6.13 -3.02 13.59
CA ARG A 243 -7.25 -2.31 12.94
C ARG A 243 -7.21 -0.82 13.24
N THR A 244 -6.84 -0.44 14.46
CA THR A 244 -6.72 0.97 14.85
C THR A 244 -5.66 1.67 14.02
N TRP A 245 -4.51 1.03 13.83
CA TRP A 245 -3.45 1.56 12.99
C TRP A 245 -3.85 1.59 11.51
N PHE A 246 -4.45 0.52 10.98
CA PHE A 246 -4.99 0.50 9.62
C PHE A 246 -5.96 1.65 9.36
N SER A 247 -6.86 1.91 10.32
CA SER A 247 -7.84 3.01 10.24
C SER A 247 -7.16 4.40 10.25
N HIS A 248 -6.02 4.53 10.93
CA HIS A 248 -5.22 5.75 10.92
C HIS A 248 -4.49 5.96 9.59
N VAL A 249 -3.98 4.89 8.98
CA VAL A 249 -3.33 4.93 7.67
C VAL A 249 -4.36 5.29 6.59
N GLY A 250 -5.45 4.53 6.52
CA GLY A 250 -6.50 4.68 5.51
C GLY A 250 -6.78 3.39 4.75
N PRO A 251 -7.87 3.36 3.95
CA PRO A 251 -8.26 2.19 3.17
C PRO A 251 -7.29 1.92 2.02
N PHE A 252 -7.40 0.73 1.43
CA PHE A 252 -6.77 0.43 0.14
C PHE A 252 -7.35 1.31 -0.96
N ASP A 253 -6.56 1.59 -2.00
CA ASP A 253 -7.04 2.26 -3.20
C ASP A 253 -8.05 1.36 -3.94
N GLU A 254 -9.19 1.91 -4.34
CA GLU A 254 -10.29 1.19 -5.01
C GLU A 254 -10.36 1.48 -6.52
N GLY A 255 -9.28 1.98 -7.13
CA GLY A 255 -9.23 2.32 -8.56
C GLY A 255 -9.34 1.13 -9.51
N GLY A 256 -9.39 -0.10 -8.99
CA GLY A 256 -9.66 -1.31 -9.75
C GLY A 256 -8.42 -1.99 -10.33
N GLN A 257 -8.61 -2.72 -11.43
CA GLN A 257 -7.56 -3.51 -12.08
C GLN A 257 -6.38 -2.64 -12.52
N GLY A 258 -5.15 -3.11 -12.29
CA GLY A 258 -3.91 -2.40 -12.63
C GLY A 258 -3.41 -1.39 -11.59
N VAL A 259 -4.17 -1.16 -10.52
CA VAL A 259 -3.72 -0.37 -9.36
C VAL A 259 -2.91 -1.26 -8.40
N PRO A 260 -1.68 -0.88 -8.01
CA PRO A 260 -0.93 -1.58 -6.97
C PRO A 260 -1.40 -1.15 -5.58
N GLU A 261 -2.58 -1.61 -5.17
CA GLU A 261 -3.27 -1.11 -3.97
C GLU A 261 -2.46 -1.34 -2.69
N ASP A 262 -1.75 -2.46 -2.62
CA ASP A 262 -0.89 -2.85 -1.50
C ASP A 262 0.33 -1.93 -1.38
N LEU A 263 1.02 -1.65 -2.49
CA LEU A 263 2.17 -0.74 -2.52
C LEU A 263 1.77 0.68 -2.11
N LEU A 264 0.62 1.16 -2.60
CA LEU A 264 0.11 2.48 -2.26
C LEU A 264 -0.21 2.60 -0.77
N LEU A 265 -0.88 1.60 -0.19
CA LEU A 265 -1.15 1.56 1.23
C LEU A 265 0.15 1.46 2.04
N PHE A 266 1.09 0.63 1.60
CA PHE A 266 2.39 0.49 2.25
C PHE A 266 3.15 1.81 2.31
N TYR A 267 3.18 2.58 1.21
CA TYR A 267 3.81 3.91 1.22
C TYR A 267 3.07 4.90 2.12
N ASN A 268 1.74 4.88 2.15
CA ASN A 268 0.98 5.72 3.06
C ASN A 268 1.23 5.36 4.54
N HIS A 269 1.30 4.06 4.85
CA HIS A 269 1.70 3.53 6.15
C HIS A 269 3.07 4.08 6.57
N LEU A 270 4.06 4.02 5.69
CA LEU A 270 5.38 4.59 5.96
C LEU A 270 5.33 6.11 6.12
N ARG A 271 4.56 6.85 5.32
CA ARG A 271 4.40 8.32 5.46
C ARG A 271 3.86 8.70 6.83
N LYS A 272 2.99 7.89 7.41
CA LYS A 272 2.42 8.07 8.76
C LYS A 272 3.38 7.67 9.89
N GLY A 273 4.60 7.22 9.58
CA GLY A 273 5.59 6.79 10.55
C GLY A 273 5.41 5.34 11.02
N GLY A 274 4.69 4.53 10.25
CA GLY A 274 4.48 3.12 10.57
C GLY A 274 5.76 2.29 10.40
N GLY A 275 5.95 1.32 11.29
CA GLY A 275 7.07 0.38 11.23
C GLY A 275 6.81 -0.83 10.35
N VAL A 276 7.85 -1.60 10.04
CA VAL A 276 7.74 -2.86 9.30
C VAL A 276 8.52 -3.91 10.06
N VAL A 277 7.86 -5.01 10.38
CA VAL A 277 8.46 -6.13 11.12
C VAL A 277 8.17 -7.41 10.34
N ARG A 278 9.12 -8.34 10.31
CA ARG A 278 8.93 -9.67 9.72
C ARG A 278 9.10 -10.73 10.79
N VAL A 279 8.16 -11.68 10.85
CA VAL A 279 8.40 -12.93 11.56
C VAL A 279 9.27 -13.82 10.67
N ASP A 280 10.47 -14.16 11.11
CA ASP A 280 11.45 -14.97 10.36
C ASP A 280 11.11 -16.46 10.34
N ARG A 281 9.89 -16.75 9.90
CA ARG A 281 9.34 -18.08 9.65
C ARG A 281 8.50 -18.04 8.39
N SER A 282 8.55 -19.10 7.60
CA SER A 282 7.63 -19.28 6.47
C SER A 282 6.22 -19.54 7.00
N LEU A 283 5.34 -18.54 6.96
CA LEU A 283 3.97 -18.65 7.50
C LEU A 283 2.89 -18.57 6.42
N VAL A 284 3.27 -18.36 5.17
CA VAL A 284 2.38 -18.37 4.00
C VAL A 284 3.02 -19.18 2.88
N LEU A 285 2.26 -20.09 2.28
CA LEU A 285 2.53 -20.63 0.96
C LEU A 285 1.86 -19.72 -0.05
N TYR A 286 2.69 -19.04 -0.84
CA TYR A 286 2.28 -18.11 -1.88
C TYR A 286 2.22 -18.86 -3.21
N ARG A 287 1.04 -18.92 -3.85
CA ARG A 287 0.87 -19.52 -5.17
C ARG A 287 1.20 -18.55 -6.28
N TYR A 288 1.97 -19.03 -7.24
CA TYR A 288 2.23 -18.32 -8.48
C TYR A 288 1.43 -18.98 -9.60
N HIS A 289 0.58 -18.21 -10.26
CA HIS A 289 -0.15 -18.66 -11.45
C HIS A 289 -0.44 -17.50 -12.41
N PRO A 290 -0.67 -17.77 -13.71
CA PRO A 290 -0.85 -16.72 -14.72
C PRO A 290 -2.06 -15.81 -14.49
N ASP A 291 -3.10 -16.32 -13.84
CA ASP A 291 -4.34 -15.56 -13.56
C ASP A 291 -4.24 -14.65 -12.33
N ALA A 292 -3.08 -14.56 -11.68
CA ALA A 292 -2.90 -13.74 -10.49
C ALA A 292 -3.10 -12.25 -10.79
N ALA A 293 -3.83 -11.54 -9.91
CA ALA A 293 -4.19 -10.14 -10.10
C ALA A 293 -2.96 -9.21 -10.27
N THR A 294 -1.82 -9.57 -9.68
CA THR A 294 -0.55 -8.85 -9.79
C THR A 294 -0.10 -8.66 -11.24
N HIS A 295 -0.43 -9.58 -12.15
CA HIS A 295 -0.06 -9.49 -13.56
C HIS A 295 -0.77 -8.35 -14.30
N SER A 296 -1.85 -7.80 -13.74
CA SER A 296 -2.53 -6.63 -14.30
C SER A 296 -1.83 -5.31 -14.03
N VAL A 297 -0.91 -5.26 -13.06
CA VAL A 297 -0.20 -4.03 -12.68
C VAL A 297 1.03 -3.85 -13.57
N LEU A 298 1.07 -2.74 -14.31
CA LEU A 298 2.20 -2.43 -15.18
C LEU A 298 3.45 -2.05 -14.37
N GLU A 299 4.60 -2.55 -14.82
CA GLU A 299 5.92 -2.20 -14.27
C GLU A 299 6.16 -0.68 -14.26
N THR A 300 5.66 0.03 -15.27
CA THR A 300 5.75 1.50 -15.38
C THR A 300 4.95 2.22 -14.31
N THR A 301 3.80 1.68 -13.90
CA THR A 301 2.97 2.21 -12.81
C THR A 301 3.74 2.10 -11.49
N ILE A 302 4.26 0.91 -11.19
CA ILE A 302 5.06 0.64 -9.98
C ILE A 302 6.32 1.52 -9.95
N TRP A 303 7.03 1.60 -11.08
CA TRP A 303 8.20 2.46 -11.25
C TRP A 303 7.89 3.92 -10.90
N THR A 304 6.78 4.46 -11.42
CA THR A 304 6.37 5.85 -11.17
C THR A 304 6.14 6.10 -9.69
N HIS A 305 5.46 5.18 -9.00
CA HIS A 305 5.24 5.30 -7.55
C HIS A 305 6.53 5.19 -6.74
N ARG A 306 7.44 4.28 -7.11
CA ARG A 306 8.76 4.15 -6.46
C ARG A 306 9.61 5.42 -6.62
N VAL A 307 9.71 5.98 -7.83
CA VAL A 307 10.45 7.22 -8.08
C VAL A 307 9.86 8.37 -7.25
N ARG A 308 8.54 8.53 -7.28
CA ARG A 308 7.86 9.57 -6.49
C ARG A 308 8.13 9.41 -4.99
N PHE A 309 8.08 8.17 -4.48
CA PHE A 309 8.32 7.91 -3.07
C PHE A 309 9.79 8.17 -2.68
N LEU A 310 10.75 7.88 -3.58
CA LEU A 310 12.15 8.21 -3.40
C LEU A 310 12.36 9.73 -3.32
N GLU A 311 11.75 10.48 -4.24
CA GLU A 311 11.80 11.95 -4.27
C GLU A 311 11.13 12.60 -3.06
N GLU A 312 10.13 11.94 -2.47
CA GLU A 312 9.42 12.43 -1.30
C GLU A 312 10.19 12.14 0.00
N ARG A 313 10.68 10.90 0.17
CA ARG A 313 11.22 10.46 1.46
C ARG A 313 12.72 10.63 1.60
N VAL A 314 13.46 10.45 0.52
CA VAL A 314 14.92 10.34 0.59
C VAL A 314 15.56 11.62 0.10
N LEU A 315 15.31 11.96 -1.18
CA LEU A 315 16.05 13.01 -1.84
C LEU A 315 16.01 14.36 -1.13
N PRO A 316 14.94 14.82 -0.45
CA PRO A 316 14.92 16.11 0.23
C PRO A 316 15.98 16.23 1.32
N HIS A 317 16.36 15.13 1.94
CA HIS A 317 17.37 15.08 3.01
C HIS A 317 18.81 15.07 2.49
N TRP A 318 19.00 14.90 1.18
CA TRP A 318 20.33 14.83 0.55
C TRP A 318 20.59 16.11 -0.24
N ALA A 319 21.63 16.87 0.13
CA ALA A 319 22.00 18.08 -0.62
C ALA A 319 22.49 17.75 -2.04
N ALA A 320 23.12 16.59 -2.19
CA ALA A 320 23.72 16.04 -3.40
C ALA A 320 23.56 14.51 -3.36
N PHE A 321 23.57 13.83 -4.51
CA PHE A 321 23.66 12.37 -4.55
C PHE A 321 24.20 11.88 -5.90
N THR A 322 24.58 10.60 -5.95
CA THR A 322 25.09 9.94 -7.17
C THR A 322 24.29 8.70 -7.51
N ILE A 323 23.91 8.52 -8.79
CA ILE A 323 23.29 7.26 -9.23
C ILE A 323 24.41 6.30 -9.63
N TRP A 324 24.50 5.19 -8.92
CA TRP A 324 25.46 4.14 -9.21
C TRP A 324 24.87 3.18 -10.24
N ASN A 325 24.85 3.59 -11.51
CA ASN A 325 24.64 2.75 -12.70
C ASN A 325 24.72 3.64 -13.95
N ALA A 326 25.78 3.57 -14.77
CA ALA A 326 25.81 4.22 -16.09
C ALA A 326 25.06 3.44 -17.19
N GLY A 327 24.18 2.51 -16.81
CA GLY A 327 23.43 1.63 -17.69
C GLY A 327 21.99 2.09 -17.94
N ARG A 328 21.16 1.19 -18.49
CA ARG A 328 19.75 1.47 -18.82
C ARG A 328 18.93 1.88 -17.60
N GLN A 329 19.15 1.23 -16.45
CA GLN A 329 18.37 1.48 -15.24
C GLN A 329 18.70 2.83 -14.59
N GLY A 330 19.99 3.16 -14.45
CA GLY A 330 20.39 4.48 -13.91
C GLY A 330 19.92 5.63 -14.80
N ARG A 331 20.08 5.51 -16.12
CA ARG A 331 19.54 6.48 -17.09
C ARG A 331 18.03 6.63 -17.00
N ARG A 332 17.30 5.52 -16.84
CA ARG A 332 15.84 5.55 -16.67
C ARG A 332 15.47 6.29 -15.39
N LEU A 333 16.13 6.01 -14.27
CA LEU A 333 15.89 6.71 -13.01
C LEU A 333 16.13 8.21 -13.18
N TYR A 334 17.30 8.59 -13.70
CA TYR A 334 17.64 10.00 -13.92
C TYR A 334 16.57 10.74 -14.74
N ARG A 335 16.08 10.13 -15.82
CA ARG A 335 15.03 10.71 -16.68
C ARG A 335 13.66 10.79 -15.99
N SER A 336 13.37 9.87 -15.07
CA SER A 336 12.12 9.86 -14.32
C SER A 336 12.08 10.86 -13.16
N LEU A 337 13.24 11.39 -12.73
CA LEU A 337 13.30 12.39 -11.67
C LEU A 337 12.75 13.75 -12.10
N SER A 338 12.15 14.46 -11.14
CA SER A 338 11.70 15.84 -11.30
C SER A 338 12.87 16.77 -11.66
N ALA A 339 12.54 17.92 -12.26
CA ALA A 339 13.56 18.93 -12.59
C ALA A 339 14.27 19.46 -11.33
N GLY A 340 13.59 19.51 -10.18
CA GLY A 340 14.17 19.90 -8.90
C GLY A 340 15.20 18.90 -8.41
N ALA A 341 14.85 17.60 -8.44
CA ALA A 341 15.78 16.55 -8.06
C ALA A 341 17.02 16.53 -8.96
N ARG A 342 16.87 16.68 -10.29
CA ARG A 342 17.98 16.72 -11.26
C ARG A 342 18.90 17.93 -11.16
N ARG A 343 18.55 18.97 -10.39
CA ARG A 343 19.39 20.17 -10.22
C ARG A 343 20.37 20.08 -9.05
N LYS A 344 20.30 19.03 -8.22
CA LYS A 344 21.21 18.89 -7.07
C LYS A 344 22.66 18.71 -7.54
N PRO A 345 23.64 19.37 -6.93
CA PRO A 345 25.02 19.27 -7.38
C PRO A 345 25.55 17.84 -7.19
N GLY A 346 26.12 17.22 -8.22
CA GLY A 346 26.72 15.89 -8.11
C GLY A 346 26.86 15.16 -9.45
N PRO A 347 27.78 14.18 -9.56
CA PRO A 347 27.82 13.27 -10.70
C PRO A 347 26.62 12.31 -10.60
N TRP A 348 25.92 12.13 -11.70
CA TRP A 348 24.70 11.31 -11.69
C TRP A 348 24.92 9.89 -12.17
N GLU A 349 26.09 9.52 -12.72
CA GLU A 349 26.31 8.15 -13.20
C GLU A 349 27.72 7.64 -12.84
N LEU A 350 27.83 6.36 -12.52
CA LEU A 350 29.10 5.65 -12.30
C LEU A 350 29.32 4.56 -13.35
N GLY A 351 30.52 4.53 -13.92
CA GLY A 351 30.93 3.53 -14.90
C GLY A 351 31.19 2.16 -14.26
N ALA A 352 31.06 1.08 -15.05
CA ALA A 352 31.44 -0.26 -14.62
C ALA A 352 32.96 -0.42 -14.51
N VAL A 353 33.42 -1.32 -13.64
CA VAL A 353 34.84 -1.69 -13.55
C VAL A 353 35.26 -2.35 -14.86
N GLY A 354 36.37 -1.90 -15.45
CA GLY A 354 36.87 -2.38 -16.75
C GLY A 354 36.29 -1.68 -17.99
N ALA A 355 35.29 -0.80 -17.84
CA ALA A 355 34.85 0.05 -18.93
C ALA A 355 35.82 1.24 -19.07
N GLY A 356 36.77 1.12 -19.99
CA GLY A 356 37.47 2.30 -20.52
C GLY A 356 36.46 3.34 -21.04
N PRO A 357 36.86 4.61 -21.22
CA PRO A 357 36.00 5.66 -21.74
C PRO A 357 35.68 5.39 -23.22
N HIS A 358 34.78 4.45 -23.51
CA HIS A 358 34.37 4.13 -24.86
C HIS A 358 32.98 4.69 -25.14
N PRO A 359 32.84 5.62 -26.11
CA PRO A 359 31.54 6.01 -26.63
C PRO A 359 31.00 4.82 -27.45
N ALA A 360 29.89 4.22 -27.00
CA ALA A 360 29.21 3.19 -27.79
C ALA A 360 28.61 3.80 -29.09
N PRO A 361 28.68 3.09 -30.25
CA PRO A 361 28.13 3.57 -31.52
C PRO A 361 26.62 3.81 -31.46
N LEU A 362 26.19 4.85 -32.16
CA LEU A 362 24.82 5.36 -32.19
C LEU A 362 23.91 4.45 -33.03
N SER A 363 22.77 4.02 -32.47
CA SER A 363 21.63 3.59 -33.27
C SER A 363 20.68 4.79 -33.51
N PRO A 364 20.00 4.91 -34.66
CA PRO A 364 19.40 6.17 -35.11
C PRO A 364 18.11 6.61 -34.38
N GLN A 365 17.70 5.92 -33.32
CA GLN A 365 16.45 6.21 -32.59
C GLN A 365 16.67 6.55 -31.11
N GLU A 366 17.92 6.75 -30.66
CA GLU A 366 18.20 7.06 -29.26
C GLU A 366 17.93 8.54 -28.93
N THR A 367 16.95 8.77 -28.05
CA THR A 367 16.82 10.02 -27.29
C THR A 367 18.17 10.52 -26.81
N PRO A 368 18.49 11.84 -26.94
CA PRO A 368 19.82 12.35 -26.64
C PRO A 368 20.28 11.95 -25.24
N LYS A 369 21.49 11.36 -25.17
CA LYS A 369 22.09 10.90 -23.91
C LYS A 369 22.29 12.12 -23.01
N PRO A 370 21.81 12.09 -21.75
CA PRO A 370 22.05 13.20 -20.83
C PRO A 370 23.57 13.41 -20.66
N ARG A 371 24.04 14.66 -20.81
CA ARG A 371 25.46 15.02 -20.64
C ARG A 371 25.81 15.09 -19.15
N VAL A 372 25.88 13.91 -18.53
CA VAL A 372 26.23 13.73 -17.11
C VAL A 372 27.68 13.23 -17.02
N PRO A 373 28.50 13.75 -16.09
CA PRO A 373 29.82 13.18 -15.83
C PRO A 373 29.73 11.74 -15.31
N ILE A 374 30.39 10.81 -16.00
CA ILE A 374 30.58 9.44 -15.52
C ILE A 374 31.88 9.39 -14.73
N LEU A 375 31.80 8.94 -13.47
CA LEU A 375 32.98 8.79 -12.61
C LEU A 375 33.28 7.32 -12.32
N HIS A 376 34.55 7.05 -11.98
CA HIS A 376 34.93 5.81 -11.33
C HIS A 376 34.38 5.80 -9.89
N PHE A 377 33.92 4.64 -9.40
CA PHE A 377 33.23 4.56 -8.10
C PHE A 377 34.06 5.08 -6.91
N ARG A 378 35.39 4.95 -6.97
CA ARG A 378 36.31 5.51 -5.94
C ARG A 378 36.39 7.04 -5.93
N ALA A 379 36.05 7.70 -7.02
CA ALA A 379 36.03 9.16 -7.14
C ALA A 379 34.65 9.76 -6.80
N ALA A 380 33.64 8.90 -6.67
CA ALA A 380 32.28 9.30 -6.40
C ALA A 380 32.07 9.57 -4.90
N ARG A 381 31.13 10.45 -4.58
CA ARG A 381 30.83 10.82 -3.19
C ARG A 381 29.45 10.34 -2.79
N PRO A 382 29.28 9.75 -1.59
CA PRO A 382 27.96 9.44 -1.06
C PRO A 382 27.16 10.73 -0.82
N PRO A 383 25.82 10.66 -0.76
CA PRO A 383 25.03 9.43 -0.78
C PRO A 383 24.73 8.87 -2.18
N PHE A 384 24.55 7.55 -2.28
CA PHE A 384 24.31 6.82 -3.54
C PHE A 384 22.88 6.31 -3.70
N VAL A 385 22.32 6.43 -4.91
CA VAL A 385 21.19 5.63 -5.36
C VAL A 385 21.70 4.53 -6.27
N ILE A 386 21.67 3.29 -5.80
CA ILE A 386 22.27 2.14 -6.47
C ILE A 386 21.24 1.49 -7.39
N CYS A 387 21.46 1.61 -8.71
CA CYS A 387 20.59 1.02 -9.73
C CYS A 387 21.16 -0.25 -10.36
N VAL A 388 22.02 -0.95 -9.63
CA VAL A 388 22.56 -2.27 -9.98
C VAL A 388 21.73 -3.34 -9.29
N LYS A 389 21.32 -4.35 -10.06
CA LYS A 389 20.62 -5.53 -9.53
C LYS A 389 21.60 -6.38 -8.71
N LEU A 390 21.26 -6.61 -7.44
CA LEU A 390 21.99 -7.53 -6.56
C LEU A 390 22.02 -8.95 -7.14
N ASP A 391 23.11 -9.68 -6.87
CA ASP A 391 23.32 -11.08 -7.23
C ASP A 391 23.48 -11.38 -8.74
N LEU A 392 23.49 -10.36 -9.61
CA LEU A 392 23.66 -10.52 -11.05
C LEU A 392 25.07 -10.15 -11.56
N THR A 393 26.00 -9.84 -10.65
CA THR A 393 27.35 -9.36 -11.00
C THR A 393 28.47 -10.32 -10.58
N GLY A 394 28.13 -11.55 -10.20
CA GLY A 394 29.12 -12.52 -9.70
C GLY A 394 29.80 -12.09 -8.38
N GLY A 395 29.22 -11.13 -7.66
CA GLY A 395 29.76 -10.63 -6.39
C GLY A 395 30.72 -9.45 -6.51
N GLU A 396 31.09 -9.03 -7.72
CA GLU A 396 32.03 -7.92 -7.93
C GLU A 396 31.45 -6.58 -7.46
N PHE A 397 30.17 -6.32 -7.75
CA PHE A 397 29.52 -5.10 -7.30
C PHE A 397 29.46 -5.05 -5.76
N GLU A 398 29.07 -6.15 -5.13
CA GLU A 398 28.97 -6.29 -3.68
C GLU A 398 30.34 -6.13 -3.02
N ALA A 399 31.41 -6.64 -3.64
CA ALA A 399 32.79 -6.43 -3.17
C ALA A 399 33.20 -4.95 -3.25
N ASN A 400 32.90 -4.27 -4.35
CA ASN A 400 33.19 -2.83 -4.51
C ASN A 400 32.42 -2.00 -3.49
N LEU A 401 31.13 -2.28 -3.28
CA LEU A 401 30.32 -1.58 -2.29
C LEU A 401 30.88 -1.78 -0.87
N ARG A 402 31.26 -3.01 -0.51
CA ARG A 402 31.93 -3.32 0.78
C ARG A 402 33.24 -2.57 0.95
N SER A 403 34.03 -2.41 -0.12
CA SER A 403 35.33 -1.72 -0.07
C SER A 403 35.23 -0.24 0.30
N LEU A 404 34.07 0.39 0.08
CA LEU A 404 33.84 1.79 0.42
C LEU A 404 33.41 2.01 1.89
N ASN A 405 33.17 0.94 2.66
CA ASN A 405 32.76 1.00 4.07
C ASN A 405 31.55 1.93 4.33
N LEU A 406 30.56 1.88 3.45
CA LEU A 406 29.36 2.72 3.49
C LEU A 406 28.24 2.01 4.26
N ARG A 407 27.34 2.79 4.86
CA ARG A 407 26.17 2.28 5.59
C ARG A 407 24.89 2.42 4.77
N GLU A 408 24.16 1.33 4.56
CA GLU A 408 22.84 1.34 3.92
C GLU A 408 21.87 2.23 4.72
N GLY A 409 21.00 2.97 4.02
CA GLY A 409 20.04 3.89 4.63
C GLY A 409 20.62 5.26 4.99
N ARG A 410 21.95 5.37 5.14
CA ARG A 410 22.64 6.64 5.39
C ARG A 410 23.42 7.11 4.16
N ASP A 411 24.33 6.26 3.68
CA ASP A 411 25.28 6.58 2.63
C ASP A 411 24.83 6.03 1.27
N PHE A 412 23.93 5.04 1.24
CA PHE A 412 23.35 4.56 0.00
C PHE A 412 21.98 3.89 0.19
N LEU A 413 21.24 3.77 -0.91
CA LEU A 413 20.00 2.99 -1.02
C LEU A 413 19.98 2.23 -2.34
N HIS A 414 19.29 1.09 -2.36
CA HIS A 414 19.06 0.32 -3.58
C HIS A 414 17.79 0.76 -4.30
N PHE A 415 17.86 0.86 -5.63
CA PHE A 415 16.75 1.17 -6.52
C PHE A 415 16.89 0.33 -7.81
N SER A 416 16.35 -0.90 -7.84
CA SER A 416 16.58 -1.85 -8.95
C SER A 416 15.35 -2.45 -9.62
#